data_AF-A0A6B3GXL1-F1
#
_entry.id   AF-A0A6B3GXL1-F1
#
_cell.length_a   1.000
_cell.length_b   1.000
_cell.length_c   1.000
_cell.angle_alpha   90.00
_cell.angle_beta   90.00
_cell.angle_gamma   90.00
#
_symmetry.space_group_name_H-M   'P 1'
#
loop_
_entity.id
_entity.type
_entity.pdbx_description
1 polymer ?
#
loop_
_entity_poly.entity_id
_entity_poly.type
_entity_poly.pdbx_seq_one_letter_code
_entity_poly.pdbx_strand_id
1 'polypeptide(L)' 'MNDSVYVGNAGKDAALDRGWLLGHFKDVGDPRHSEAVEIKWGVH' A
#
# COMPACT_ATOMS: atom_id res chain seq x y z
N MET A 1 10.18 -14.69 -8.33
CA MET A 1 8.85 -14.43 -7.76
C MET A 1 8.95 -14.69 -6.27
N ASN A 2 9.05 -13.63 -5.46
CA ASN A 2 8.87 -13.75 -4.02
C ASN A 2 7.41 -13.39 -3.77
N ASP A 3 6.55 -14.37 -3.53
CA ASP A 3 5.16 -14.16 -3.13
C ASP A 3 5.12 -13.69 -1.67
N SER A 4 5.69 -12.52 -1.40
CA SER A 4 5.61 -11.88 -0.09
C SER A 4 4.22 -11.30 0.07
N VAL A 5 3.35 -12.02 0.76
CA VAL A 5 2.04 -11.48 1.17
C VAL A 5 2.25 -10.53 2.34
N TYR A 6 1.81 -9.28 2.20
CA TYR A 6 1.76 -8.32 3.30
C TYR A 6 0.35 -8.27 3.90
N VAL A 7 0.28 -8.35 5.23
CA VAL A 7 -0.96 -8.15 6.01
C VAL A 7 -0.71 -7.01 6.99
N GLY A 8 -1.60 -6.01 6.96
CA GLY A 8 -1.44 -4.78 7.74
C GLY A 8 -2.78 -4.18 8.17
N ASN A 9 -2.71 -3.01 8.78
CA ASN A 9 -3.87 -2.24 9.20
C ASN A 9 -3.86 -0.91 8.44
N ALA A 10 -4.82 -0.72 7.54
CA ALA A 10 -4.83 0.43 6.67
C ALA A 10 -4.81 1.77 7.44
N GLY A 11 -5.44 1.86 8.61
CA GLY A 11 -5.39 3.07 9.44
C GLY A 11 -4.00 3.38 10.00
N LYS A 12 -3.20 2.36 10.32
CA LYS A 12 -1.79 2.53 10.73
C LYS A 12 -0.88 2.77 9.53
N ASP A 13 -1.10 2.01 8.46
CA ASP A 13 -0.18 1.93 7.32
C ASP A 13 -0.33 3.13 6.38
N ALA A 14 -1.49 3.78 6.38
CA ALA A 14 -1.81 4.89 5.52
C ALA A 14 -1.59 6.27 6.19
N ALA A 15 -1.17 6.32 7.46
CA ALA A 15 -1.05 7.57 8.21
C ALA A 15 -0.07 8.57 7.55
N LEU A 16 1.02 8.04 6.97
CA LEU A 16 2.03 8.84 6.24
C LEU A 16 1.51 9.35 4.89
N ASP A 17 0.47 8.70 4.36
CA ASP A 17 -0.14 8.94 3.05
C ASP A 17 -1.53 9.60 3.21
N ARG A 18 -1.74 10.36 4.28
CA ARG A 18 -3.01 11.07 4.59
C ARG A 18 -4.24 10.16 4.67
N GLY A 19 -4.06 8.92 5.10
CA GLY A 19 -5.13 7.94 5.21
C GLY A 19 -5.38 7.14 3.92
N TRP A 20 -4.47 7.19 2.94
CA TRP A 20 -4.55 6.41 1.70
C TRP A 20 -3.44 5.36 1.56
N LEU A 21 -3.71 4.29 0.82
CA LEU A 21 -2.67 3.40 0.33
C LEU A 21 -2.60 3.52 -1.20
N LEU A 22 -1.44 3.94 -1.70
CA LEU A 22 -1.19 4.16 -3.12
C LEU A 22 -0.10 3.19 -3.59
N GLY A 23 -0.51 2.03 -4.11
CA GLY A 23 0.41 0.92 -4.43
C GLY A 23 1.45 1.30 -5.50
N HIS A 24 1.04 2.05 -6.52
CA HIS A 24 1.91 2.49 -7.62
C HIS A 24 3.13 3.30 -7.18
N PHE A 25 3.01 4.01 -6.06
CA PHE A 25 4.05 4.91 -5.58
C PHE A 25 4.94 4.28 -4.51
N LYS A 26 4.73 3.01 -4.15
CA LYS A 26 5.63 2.29 -3.24
C LYS A 26 6.91 1.88 -3.97
N ASP A 27 8.00 1.75 -3.23
CA ASP A 27 9.27 1.25 -3.78
C ASP A 27 9.10 -0.14 -4.40
N VAL A 28 9.84 -0.45 -5.45
CA VAL A 28 9.75 -1.74 -6.19
C VAL A 28 10.00 -2.98 -5.31
N GLY A 29 10.64 -2.81 -4.15
CA GLY A 29 10.85 -3.86 -3.16
C GLY A 29 9.75 -3.98 -2.09
N ASP A 30 8.79 -3.05 -2.04
CA ASP A 30 7.68 -3.10 -1.11
C ASP A 30 6.63 -4.12 -1.61
N PRO A 31 6.21 -5.09 -0.79
CA PRO A 31 5.16 -6.04 -1.16
C PRO A 31 3.82 -5.42 -1.58
N ARG A 32 3.60 -4.13 -1.29
CA ARG A 32 2.41 -3.36 -1.65
C ARG A 32 2.56 -2.60 -2.96
N HIS A 33 3.72 -2.69 -3.62
CA HIS A 33 3.95 -2.10 -4.93
C HIS A 33 3.04 -2.76 -5.99
N SER A 34 2.45 -1.96 -6.86
CA SER A 34 1.62 -2.41 -7.99
C SER A 34 1.92 -1.54 -9.21
N GLU A 35 2.11 -2.13 -10.40
CA GLU A 35 2.34 -1.33 -11.61
C GLU A 35 1.09 -0.55 -12.06
N ALA A 36 -0.10 -1.01 -11.67
CA ALA A 36 -1.35 -0.30 -11.92
C ALA A 36 -1.55 0.85 -10.91
N VAL A 37 -2.24 1.91 -11.35
CA VAL A 37 -2.69 2.95 -10.42
C VAL A 37 -3.80 2.37 -9.55
N GLU A 38 -3.44 2.00 -8.32
CA GLU A 38 -4.37 1.55 -7.29
C GLU A 38 -4.51 2.59 -6.18
N ILE A 39 -5.76 2.91 -5.85
CA ILE A 39 -6.11 3.83 -4.78
C ILE A 39 -7.01 3.09 -3.79
N LYS A 40 -6.57 2.97 -2.53
CA LYS A 40 -7.37 2.38 -1.44
C LYS A 40 -7.49 3.35 -0.27
N TRP A 41 -8.72 3.52 0.21
CA TRP A 41 -9.00 4.29 1.42
C TRP A 41 -8.57 3.50 2.66
N GLY A 42 -7.77 4.11 3.52
CA GLY A 42 -7.28 3.51 4.77
C GLY A 42 -8.09 3.88 6.01
N VAL A 43 -8.85 4.98 5.96
CA VAL A 43 -9.73 5.46 7.04
C VAL A 43 -11.02 6.00 6.42
N HIS A 44 -12.16 5.74 7.07
CA HIS A 44 -13.45 6.40 6.78
C HIS A 44 -13.65 7.57 7.74
#